data_AF-A0A382X5Y2-F1
#
_entry.id   AF-A0A382X5Y2-F1
#
_cell.length_a   1.000
_cell.length_b   1.000
_cell.length_c   1.000
_cell.angle_alpha   90.00
_cell.angle_beta   90.00
_cell.angle_gamma   90.00
#
_symmetry.space_group_name_H-M   'P 1'
#
loop_
_entity.id
_entity.type
_entity.pdbx_description
1 polymer ?
#
loop_
_entity_poly.entity_id
_entity_poly.type
_entity_poly.pdbx_seq_one_letter_code
_entity_poly.pdbx_strand_id
1 'polypeptide(L)'
;MPLDYSTPNRTTKSRQYKEYVRGPLPLKWFQRASTISRTAGVVGLIIWRDAYQKKLWGYDSQRRTSGHIKVTNQNCMKWGVCGNSKNTALRLMEEAGLIRLYTKRGRSPIVQIIDNELGGL
;
A
#
# COMPACT_ATOMS: atom_id res chain seq x y z
N MET A 1 -5.33 57.12 -6.26
CA MET A 1 -4.13 56.26 -6.36
C MET A 1 -4.57 54.84 -6.67
N PRO A 2 -4.14 54.19 -7.76
CA PRO A 2 -4.49 52.81 -8.01
C PRO A 2 -3.60 51.90 -7.15
N LEU A 3 -4.22 51.02 -6.37
CA LEU A 3 -3.52 49.99 -5.60
C LEU A 3 -3.05 48.91 -6.57
N ASP A 4 -1.73 48.74 -6.62
CA ASP A 4 -1.03 47.76 -7.45
C ASP A 4 -1.27 46.34 -6.89
N TYR A 5 -2.16 45.56 -7.53
CA TYR A 5 -2.43 44.17 -7.16
C TYR A 5 -1.32 43.25 -7.69
N SER A 6 -0.10 43.43 -7.21
CA SER A 6 0.94 42.43 -7.38
C SER A 6 0.61 41.23 -6.48
N THR A 7 -0.23 40.30 -6.95
CA THR A 7 -0.40 38.99 -6.28
C THR A 7 0.94 38.28 -6.27
N PRO A 8 1.58 38.04 -5.10
CA PRO A 8 2.79 37.25 -5.07
C PRO A 8 2.40 35.84 -5.48
N ASN A 9 2.95 35.39 -6.60
CA ASN A 9 2.82 34.05 -7.13
C ASN A 9 3.51 33.08 -6.16
N ARG A 10 2.82 32.78 -5.04
CA ARG A 10 3.26 31.84 -4.02
C ARG A 10 3.14 30.46 -4.63
N THR A 11 4.15 30.06 -5.38
CA THR A 11 4.42 28.66 -5.70
C THR A 11 4.51 27.93 -4.38
N THR A 12 3.38 27.38 -3.96
CA THR A 12 3.26 26.55 -2.78
C THR A 12 4.06 25.32 -3.12
N LYS A 13 5.35 25.30 -2.76
CA LYS A 13 6.14 24.08 -2.76
C LYS A 13 5.35 23.08 -1.94
N SER A 14 4.63 22.18 -2.62
CA SER A 14 3.89 21.10 -1.98
C SER A 14 4.84 20.41 -1.02
N ARG A 15 4.41 20.02 0.18
CA ARG A 15 5.25 19.27 1.11
C ARG A 15 5.79 18.02 0.39
N GLN A 16 7.05 18.06 -0.04
CA GLN A 16 7.70 16.95 -0.72
C GLN A 16 8.38 16.10 0.35
N TYR A 17 7.74 14.98 0.69
CA TYR A 17 8.36 13.98 1.53
C TYR A 17 9.36 13.16 0.70
N LYS A 18 10.51 12.82 1.30
CA LYS A 18 11.51 11.92 0.67
C LYS A 18 10.92 10.53 0.44
N GLU A 19 10.10 10.05 1.37
CA GLU A 19 9.36 8.80 1.27
C GLU A 19 7.88 9.07 1.52
N TYR A 20 7.01 8.51 0.68
CA TYR A 20 5.56 8.66 0.81
C TYR A 20 4.84 7.42 0.26
N VAL A 21 3.58 7.27 0.66
CA VAL A 21 2.65 6.33 0.05
C VAL A 21 1.87 7.10 -1.02
N ARG A 22 2.01 6.70 -2.28
CA ARG A 22 1.32 7.35 -3.41
C ARG A 22 -0.13 6.86 -3.48
N GLY A 23 -1.06 7.75 -3.82
CA GLY A 23 -2.49 7.44 -3.96
C GLY A 23 -2.89 7.05 -5.40
N PRO A 24 -4.14 6.61 -5.63
CA PRO A 24 -5.26 6.49 -4.68
C PRO A 24 -5.11 5.32 -3.71
N LEU A 25 -5.53 5.50 -2.45
CA LEU A 25 -5.54 4.44 -1.44
C LEU A 25 -6.97 3.87 -1.33
N PRO A 26 -7.23 2.58 -1.60
CA PRO A 26 -8.56 1.98 -1.51
C PRO A 26 -8.97 1.91 -0.04
N LEU A 27 -9.83 2.86 0.33
CA LEU A 27 -10.20 3.05 1.73
C LEU A 27 -10.88 1.80 2.29
N LYS A 28 -11.80 1.16 1.54
CA LYS A 28 -12.49 -0.03 2.07
C LYS A 28 -11.53 -1.22 2.22
N TRP A 29 -10.60 -1.39 1.28
CA TRP A 29 -9.58 -2.43 1.39
C TRP A 29 -8.72 -2.23 2.65
N PHE A 30 -8.27 -0.99 2.89
CA PHE A 30 -7.45 -0.67 4.06
C PHE A 30 -8.22 -0.74 5.38
N GLN A 31 -9.49 -0.33 5.39
CA GLN A 31 -10.39 -0.48 6.53
C GLN A 31 -10.55 -1.96 6.87
N ARG A 32 -10.86 -2.82 5.89
CA ARG A 32 -10.95 -4.27 6.10
C ARG A 32 -9.66 -4.85 6.66
N ALA A 33 -8.51 -4.49 6.10
CA ALA A 33 -7.21 -4.91 6.62
C ALA A 33 -7.02 -4.51 8.09
N SER A 34 -7.39 -3.28 8.45
CA SER A 34 -7.23 -2.74 9.80
C SER A 34 -8.21 -3.35 10.80
N THR A 35 -9.42 -3.72 10.37
CA THR A 35 -10.42 -4.40 11.20
C THR A 35 -9.99 -5.83 11.57
N ILE A 36 -9.30 -6.54 10.66
CA ILE A 36 -8.79 -7.90 10.92
C ILE A 36 -7.74 -7.86 12.04
N SER A 37 -6.75 -6.98 11.91
CA SER A 37 -5.80 -6.70 12.99
C SER A 37 -5.05 -5.40 12.73
N ARG A 38 -4.57 -4.77 13.81
CA ARG A 38 -3.70 -3.58 13.71
C ARG A 38 -2.46 -3.86 12.86
N THR A 39 -1.88 -5.05 12.99
CA THR A 39 -0.71 -5.46 12.19
C THR A 39 -1.05 -5.65 10.72
N ALA A 40 -2.22 -6.21 10.40
CA ALA A 40 -2.68 -6.34 9.01
C ALA A 40 -2.88 -4.98 8.34
N GLY A 41 -3.38 -3.98 9.06
CA GLY A 41 -3.42 -2.59 8.56
C GLY A 41 -2.03 -2.06 8.19
N VAL A 42 -1.05 -2.19 9.09
CA VAL A 42 0.34 -1.75 8.83
C VAL A 42 0.97 -2.54 7.68
N VAL A 43 0.83 -3.86 7.66
CA VAL A 43 1.36 -4.72 6.59
C VAL A 43 0.70 -4.38 5.25
N GLY A 44 -0.60 -4.11 5.24
CA GLY A 44 -1.33 -3.63 4.06
C GLY A 44 -0.76 -2.32 3.52
N LEU A 45 -0.41 -1.37 4.39
CA LEU A 45 0.23 -0.11 3.99
C LEU A 45 1.59 -0.33 3.32
N ILE A 46 2.39 -1.24 3.87
CA ILE A 46 3.71 -1.60 3.33
C ILE A 46 3.58 -2.23 1.94
N ILE A 47 2.66 -3.19 1.79
CA ILE A 47 2.41 -3.87 0.51
C ILE A 47 1.91 -2.86 -0.53
N TRP A 48 0.98 -1.97 -0.15
CA TRP A 48 0.45 -0.93 -1.03
C TRP A 48 1.53 0.03 -1.51
N ARG A 49 2.37 0.54 -0.58
CA ARG A 49 3.51 1.39 -0.90
C ARG A 49 4.44 0.71 -1.91
N ASP A 50 4.83 -0.53 -1.65
CA ASP A 50 5.72 -1.30 -2.51
C ASP A 50 5.12 -1.53 -3.91
N ALA A 51 3.81 -1.80 -3.99
CA ALA A 51 3.10 -1.99 -5.24
C ALA A 51 3.20 -0.73 -6.13
N TYR A 52 2.97 0.44 -5.55
CA TYR A 52 3.04 1.73 -6.25
C TYR A 52 4.47 2.10 -6.65
N GLN A 53 5.43 1.97 -5.73
CA GLN A 53 6.82 2.34 -6.01
C GLN A 53 7.43 1.49 -7.12
N LYS A 54 7.04 0.21 -7.20
CA LYS A 54 7.50 -0.72 -8.25
C LYS A 54 6.66 -0.65 -9.53
N LYS A 55 5.70 0.28 -9.63
CA LYS A 55 4.75 0.38 -10.75
C LYS A 55 4.03 -0.94 -11.04
N LEU A 56 3.81 -1.76 -10.01
CA LEU A 56 3.05 -3.01 -10.08
C LEU A 56 1.54 -2.77 -9.98
N TRP A 57 1.16 -1.50 -9.81
CA TRP A 57 -0.19 -0.98 -9.68
C TRP A 57 -0.25 0.43 -10.29
N GLY A 58 -1.30 0.76 -11.04
CA GLY A 58 -1.64 2.15 -11.39
C GLY A 58 -0.79 2.85 -12.47
N TYR A 59 -0.64 2.26 -13.67
CA TYR A 59 -0.22 3.01 -14.86
C TYR A 59 -0.98 2.63 -16.14
N ASP A 60 -1.43 1.36 -16.26
CA ASP A 60 -2.14 0.87 -17.46
C ASP A 60 -3.04 -0.35 -17.17
N SER A 61 -3.42 -0.56 -15.91
CA SER A 61 -3.96 -1.85 -15.48
C SER A 61 -5.43 -1.76 -15.11
N GLN A 62 -6.32 -2.16 -16.03
CA GLN A 62 -7.68 -2.64 -15.73
C GLN A 62 -7.70 -3.90 -14.84
N ARG A 63 -6.55 -4.30 -14.27
CA ARG A 63 -6.38 -5.54 -13.53
C ARG A 63 -6.78 -5.31 -12.08
N ARG A 64 -7.72 -6.15 -11.60
CA ARG A 64 -8.15 -6.23 -10.19
C ARG A 64 -7.08 -6.83 -9.25
N THR A 65 -5.93 -7.24 -9.79
CA THR A 65 -4.85 -7.89 -9.03
C THR A 65 -3.49 -7.32 -9.36
N SER A 66 -2.66 -7.09 -8.33
CA SER A 66 -1.34 -6.50 -8.53
C SER A 66 -0.35 -7.50 -9.11
N GLY A 67 0.79 -6.99 -9.59
CA GLY A 67 1.97 -7.83 -9.75
C GLY A 67 2.39 -8.50 -8.42
N HIS A 68 3.29 -9.47 -8.53
CA HIS A 68 3.84 -10.19 -7.37
C HIS A 68 4.75 -9.28 -6.54
N ILE A 69 4.44 -9.13 -5.26
CA ILE A 69 5.18 -8.27 -4.32
C ILE A 69 5.85 -9.15 -3.27
N LYS A 70 7.17 -9.07 -3.18
CA LYS A 70 7.93 -9.79 -2.15
C LYS A 70 7.90 -9.03 -0.82
N VAL A 71 7.34 -9.64 0.23
CA VAL A 71 7.24 -9.04 1.57
C VAL A 71 8.39 -9.52 2.47
N THR A 72 9.46 -8.73 2.54
CA THR A 72 10.66 -9.07 3.30
C THR A 72 10.53 -8.69 4.78
N ASN A 73 11.17 -9.47 5.67
CA ASN A 73 11.20 -9.16 7.10
C ASN A 73 11.86 -7.81 7.38
N GLN A 74 12.93 -7.49 6.65
CA GLN A 74 13.65 -6.23 6.80
C GLN A 74 12.75 -5.02 6.52
N ASN A 75 11.88 -5.10 5.51
CA ASN A 75 10.95 -4.01 5.23
C ASN A 75 9.91 -3.89 6.36
N CYS A 76 9.32 -5.00 6.80
CA CYS A 76 8.36 -5.01 7.91
C CYS A 76 8.94 -4.50 9.23
N MET A 77 10.19 -4.81 9.53
CA MET A 77 10.87 -4.35 10.75
C MET A 77 11.04 -2.82 10.81
N LYS A 78 11.21 -2.15 9.66
CA LYS A 78 11.24 -0.67 9.58
C LYS A 78 9.92 -0.02 10.04
N TRP A 79 8.84 -0.80 10.05
CA TRP A 79 7.50 -0.39 10.48
C TRP A 79 7.11 -1.02 11.82
N GLY A 80 8.08 -1.56 12.57
CA GLY A 80 7.85 -2.20 13.88
C GLY A 80 7.15 -3.55 13.82
N VAL A 81 7.05 -4.19 12.65
CA VAL A 81 6.40 -5.50 12.49
C VAL A 81 7.44 -6.60 12.48
N CYS A 82 7.37 -7.50 13.47
CA CYS A 82 8.24 -8.66 13.55
C CYS A 82 7.84 -9.77 12.54
N GLY A 83 8.76 -10.69 12.25
CA GLY A 83 8.55 -11.74 11.23
C GLY A 83 7.36 -12.65 11.52
N ASN A 84 7.10 -12.99 12.79
CA ASN A 84 5.98 -13.83 13.18
C ASN A 84 4.65 -13.11 12.98
N SER A 85 4.52 -11.88 13.51
CA SER A 85 3.30 -11.08 13.34
C SER A 85 3.01 -10.76 11.89
N LYS A 86 4.05 -10.57 11.06
CA LYS A 86 3.91 -10.45 9.60
C LYS A 86 3.27 -11.70 9.00
N ASN A 87 3.80 -12.89 9.29
CA ASN A 87 3.27 -14.12 8.71
C ASN A 87 1.82 -14.39 9.15
N THR A 88 1.49 -14.12 10.42
CA THR A 88 0.10 -14.20 10.91
C THR A 88 -0.80 -13.19 10.19
N ALA A 89 -0.38 -11.93 10.09
CA ALA A 89 -1.14 -10.90 9.39
C ALA A 89 -1.38 -11.26 7.91
N LEU A 90 -0.36 -11.79 7.22
CA LEU A 90 -0.49 -12.21 5.82
C LEU A 90 -1.50 -13.34 5.64
N ARG A 91 -1.52 -14.33 6.54
CA ARG A 91 -2.53 -15.40 6.51
C ARG A 91 -3.94 -14.86 6.72
N LEU A 92 -4.12 -14.00 7.73
CA LEU A 92 -5.44 -13.39 8.00
C LEU A 92 -5.92 -12.51 6.84
N MET A 93 -5.01 -11.79 6.18
CA MET A 93 -5.35 -10.98 4.99
C MET A 93 -5.71 -11.86 3.78
N GLU A 94 -5.08 -13.02 3.63
CA GLU A 94 -5.45 -14.00 2.61
C GLU A 94 -6.82 -14.62 2.88
N GLU A 95 -7.08 -15.06 4.11
CA GLU A 95 -8.38 -15.59 4.53
C GLU A 95 -9.52 -14.57 4.30
N ALA A 96 -9.25 -13.29 4.51
CA ALA A 96 -10.20 -12.21 4.23
C ALA A 96 -10.35 -11.85 2.74
N GLY A 97 -9.59 -12.51 1.84
CA GLY A 97 -9.62 -12.27 0.40
C GLY A 97 -9.04 -10.91 -0.01
N LEU A 98 -8.20 -10.30 0.81
CA LEU A 98 -7.54 -9.02 0.50
C LEU A 98 -6.27 -9.21 -0.34
N ILE A 99 -5.63 -10.36 -0.19
CA ILE A 99 -4.41 -10.73 -0.92
C ILE A 99 -4.45 -12.21 -1.34
N ARG A 100 -3.64 -12.57 -2.34
CA ARG A 100 -3.19 -13.95 -2.55
C ARG A 100 -1.79 -14.10 -1.98
N LEU A 101 -1.55 -15.14 -1.20
CA LEU A 101 -0.27 -15.38 -0.55
C LEU A 101 0.42 -16.62 -1.15
N TYR A 102 1.65 -16.42 -1.62
CA TYR A 102 2.53 -17.49 -2.05
C TYR A 102 3.70 -17.60 -1.07
N THR A 103 3.76 -18.72 -0.35
CA THR A 103 4.82 -18.99 0.62
C THR A 103 5.66 -20.18 0.17
N LYS A 104 6.97 -20.09 0.39
CA LYS A 104 7.91 -21.19 0.21
C LYS A 104 8.87 -21.18 1.40
N ARG A 105 9.12 -22.35 1.99
CA ARG A 105 10.04 -22.50 3.14
C ARG A 105 11.41 -21.89 2.80
N GLY A 106 11.95 -21.09 3.73
CA GLY A 106 13.25 -20.42 3.57
C GLY A 106 13.26 -19.22 2.62
N ARG A 107 12.11 -18.83 2.03
CA ARG A 107 12.00 -17.64 1.17
C ARG A 107 11.02 -16.63 1.79
N SER A 108 11.20 -15.36 1.45
CA SER A 108 10.22 -14.33 1.83
C SER A 108 8.89 -14.60 1.11
N PRO A 109 7.75 -14.40 1.78
CA PRO A 109 6.44 -14.54 1.15
C PRO A 109 6.28 -13.56 0.00
N ILE A 110 5.56 -14.00 -1.03
CA ILE A 110 5.15 -13.21 -2.18
C ILE A 110 3.65 -13.02 -2.09
N VAL A 111 3.16 -11.80 -2.33
CA VAL A 111 1.74 -11.47 -2.27
C VAL A 111 1.27 -10.81 -3.55
N GLN A 112 0.00 -10.99 -3.87
CA GLN A 112 -0.71 -10.16 -4.84
C GLN A 112 -1.87 -9.49 -4.12
N ILE A 113 -2.02 -8.18 -4.29
CA ILE A 113 -3.20 -7.47 -3.81
C ILE A 113 -4.40 -7.92 -4.66
N ILE A 114 -5.53 -8.16 -4.00
CA ILE A 114 -6.83 -8.30 -4.64
C ILE A 114 -7.61 -7.02 -4.32
N ASP A 115 -7.89 -6.23 -5.34
CA ASP A 115 -8.75 -5.05 -5.23
C ASP A 115 -10.05 -5.30 -6.01
N ASN A 116 -11.11 -5.62 -5.26
CA ASN A 116 -12.43 -5.82 -5.83
C ASN A 116 -13.16 -4.50 -6.10
N GLU A 117 -12.66 -3.35 -5.61
CA GLU A 117 -13.26 -2.04 -5.88
C GLU A 117 -12.88 -1.50 -7.25
N LEU A 118 -11.75 -1.94 -7.82
CA LEU A 118 -11.22 -1.46 -9.11
C LEU A 118 -12.01 -1.95 -10.34
N GLY A 119 -13.27 -2.37 -10.15
CA GLY A 119 -14.17 -2.83 -11.21
C GLY A 119 -15.62 -2.41 -11.03
N GLY A 120 -15.91 -1.40 -10.20
CA GLY A 120 -17.25 -0.83 -10.05
C GLY A 120 -17.47 0.35 -10.99
N LEU A 121 -17.92 0.05 -12.21
CA LEU A 121 -18.95 0.83 -12.91
C LEU A 121 -20.17 -0.07 -13.02
#